data_AF-J9F5L0-F1
#
_entry.id   AF-J9F5L0-F1
#
_cell.length_a   1.000
_cell.length_b   1.000
_cell.length_c   1.000
_cell.angle_alpha   90.00
_cell.angle_beta   90.00
_cell.angle_gamma   90.00
#
_symmetry.space_group_name_H-M   'P 1'
#
loop_
_entity.id
_entity.type
_entity.pdbx_description
1 polymer ?
#
loop_
_entity_poly.entity_id
_entity_poly.type
_entity_poly.pdbx_seq_one_letter_code
_entity_poly.pdbx_strand_id
1 'polypeptide(L)'
;VKTVSITNDRRVVGAHNMEYIADNTIDKIDITDAEALILPGGMPGSSNLNSCEQLKEMLLDQYRRGKIVAAICAAPMVLGSLGLLKGRKATCYPGFELKLIGATVTGEA
;
A
#
# COMPACT_ATOMS: atom_id res chain seq x y z
N VAL A 1 -15.06 0.47 6.93
CA VAL A 1 -13.85 -0.08 6.27
C VAL A 1 -14.29 -1.05 5.19
N LYS A 2 -13.65 -1.03 4.02
CA LYS A 2 -13.85 -2.01 2.94
C LYS A 2 -12.51 -2.64 2.59
N THR A 3 -12.45 -3.96 2.48
CA THR A 3 -11.27 -4.70 2.03
C THR A 3 -11.31 -4.88 0.52
N VAL A 4 -10.17 -4.69 -0.15
CA VAL A 4 -10.08 -4.71 -1.62
C VAL A 4 -8.93 -5.62 -2.03
N SER A 5 -9.25 -6.62 -2.86
CA SER A 5 -8.25 -7.44 -3.54
C SER A 5 -7.66 -6.66 -4.72
N ILE A 6 -6.34 -6.71 -4.90
CA ILE A 6 -5.66 -6.13 -6.07
C ILE A 6 -5.74 -7.00 -7.32
N THR A 7 -6.44 -8.14 -7.24
CA THR A 7 -6.73 -9.03 -8.37
C THR A 7 -8.22 -8.96 -8.71
N ASN A 8 -8.63 -9.65 -9.78
CA ASN A 8 -10.03 -9.76 -10.18
C ASN A 8 -10.80 -10.84 -9.38
N ASP A 9 -10.15 -11.48 -8.40
CA ASP A 9 -10.77 -12.42 -7.47
C ASP A 9 -10.82 -11.81 -6.06
N ARG A 10 -11.95 -11.99 -5.38
CA ARG A 10 -12.14 -11.55 -3.99
C ARG A 10 -11.34 -12.43 -3.02
N ARG A 11 -10.99 -13.66 -3.40
CA ARG A 11 -10.18 -14.56 -2.58
C ARG A 11 -8.71 -14.13 -2.59
N VAL A 12 -8.15 -13.95 -1.40
CA VAL A 12 -6.74 -13.60 -1.19
C VAL A 12 -6.14 -14.57 -0.17
N VAL A 13 -4.96 -15.11 -0.48
CA VAL A 13 -4.18 -15.92 0.46
C VAL A 13 -3.08 -15.05 1.05
N GLY A 14 -3.09 -14.88 2.38
CA GLY A 14 -2.07 -14.15 3.11
C GLY A 14 -0.76 -14.93 3.23
N ALA A 15 0.32 -14.25 3.65
CA ALA A 15 1.67 -14.82 3.74
C ALA A 15 1.79 -16.05 4.66
N HIS A 16 0.84 -16.24 5.59
CA HIS A 16 0.78 -17.39 6.50
C HIS A 16 -0.30 -18.41 6.09
N ASN A 17 -0.63 -18.50 4.80
CA ASN A 17 -1.62 -19.42 4.24
C ASN A 17 -3.04 -19.28 4.82
N MET A 18 -3.36 -18.14 5.41
CA MET A 18 -4.72 -17.79 5.80
C MET A 18 -5.46 -17.20 4.62
N GLU A 19 -6.68 -17.67 4.39
CA GLU A 19 -7.53 -17.18 3.31
C GLU A 19 -8.48 -16.10 3.79
N TYR A 20 -8.67 -15.10 2.93
CA TYR A 20 -9.56 -13.97 3.16
C TYR A 20 -10.44 -13.78 1.94
N ILE A 21 -11.68 -13.36 2.17
CA ILE A 21 -12.58 -12.91 1.11
C ILE A 21 -12.72 -11.39 1.24
N ALA A 22 -12.12 -10.66 0.32
CA ALA A 22 -12.22 -9.20 0.26
C ALA A 22 -13.66 -8.77 -0.03
N ASP A 23 -14.04 -7.55 0.34
CA ASP A 23 -15.37 -6.98 0.04
C ASP A 23 -15.54 -6.67 -1.44
N ASN A 24 -14.46 -6.21 -2.09
CA ASN A 24 -14.42 -5.87 -3.50
C ASN A 24 -13.08 -6.26 -4.15
N THR A 25 -13.03 -6.13 -5.46
CA THR A 25 -11.82 -6.21 -6.28
C THR A 25 -11.47 -4.83 -6.81
N ILE A 26 -10.20 -4.61 -7.10
CA ILE A 26 -9.66 -3.31 -7.51
C ILE A 26 -10.32 -2.77 -8.79
N ASP A 27 -10.75 -3.65 -9.69
CA ASP A 27 -11.45 -3.33 -10.94
C ASP A 27 -12.92 -2.89 -10.73
N LYS A 28 -13.50 -3.15 -9.55
CA LYS A 28 -14.94 -2.91 -9.29
C LYS A 28 -15.19 -1.84 -8.23
N ILE A 29 -14.19 -1.50 -7.42
CA ILE A 29 -14.38 -0.58 -6.31
C ILE A 29 -14.37 0.88 -6.78
N ASP A 30 -15.35 1.66 -6.30
CA ASP A 30 -15.29 3.12 -6.32
C ASP A 30 -14.66 3.61 -5.00
N ILE A 31 -13.56 4.36 -5.11
CA ILE A 31 -12.81 4.94 -3.99
C ILE A 31 -13.04 6.45 -3.83
N THR A 32 -13.99 7.03 -4.57
CA THR A 32 -14.27 8.47 -4.53
C THR A 32 -14.56 8.93 -3.09
N ASP A 33 -15.34 8.17 -2.32
CA ASP A 33 -15.69 8.51 -0.94
C ASP A 33 -14.68 8.02 0.11
N ALA A 34 -13.64 7.28 -0.28
CA ALA A 34 -12.66 6.77 0.66
C ALA A 34 -11.85 7.93 1.28
N GLU A 35 -11.79 8.02 2.61
CA GLU A 35 -10.97 9.02 3.32
C GLU A 35 -9.50 8.62 3.41
N ALA A 36 -9.22 7.33 3.39
CA ALA A 36 -7.89 6.76 3.46
C ALA A 36 -7.74 5.50 2.59
N LEU A 37 -6.56 5.32 2.01
CA LEU A 37 -6.12 4.06 1.42
C LEU A 37 -4.95 3.51 2.26
N ILE A 38 -5.06 2.25 2.68
CA ILE A 38 -4.13 1.62 3.62
C ILE A 38 -3.56 0.35 3.00
N LEU A 39 -2.23 0.26 2.93
CA LEU A 39 -1.52 -0.88 2.36
C LEU A 39 -0.98 -1.77 3.49
N PRO A 40 -1.46 -3.02 3.62
CA PRO A 40 -0.85 -3.98 4.52
C PRO A 40 0.53 -4.43 4.02
N GLY A 41 1.38 -4.84 4.96
CA GLY A 41 2.70 -5.38 4.66
C GLY A 41 2.69 -6.88 4.33
N GLY A 42 3.81 -7.54 4.64
CA GLY A 42 4.01 -8.97 4.39
C GLY A 42 4.50 -9.27 2.97
N MET A 43 5.37 -10.25 2.82
CA MET A 43 5.88 -10.72 1.53
C MET A 43 5.22 -12.07 1.16
N PRO A 44 4.88 -12.33 -0.12
CA PRO A 44 5.12 -11.48 -1.29
C PRO A 44 4.09 -10.36 -1.50
N GLY A 45 3.08 -10.22 -0.62
CA GLY A 45 1.99 -9.26 -0.78
C GLY A 45 2.43 -7.83 -1.07
N SER A 46 3.44 -7.32 -0.35
CA SER A 46 3.96 -5.96 -0.54
C SER A 46 4.65 -5.77 -1.89
N SER A 47 5.31 -6.81 -2.42
CA SER A 47 5.84 -6.79 -3.79
C SER A 47 4.72 -6.78 -4.82
N ASN A 48 3.67 -7.58 -4.61
CA ASN A 48 2.51 -7.60 -5.50
C ASN A 48 1.81 -6.23 -5.53
N LEU A 49 1.66 -5.58 -4.36
CA LEU A 49 1.16 -4.21 -4.27
C LEU A 49 2.05 -3.24 -5.07
N ASN A 50 3.37 -3.33 -4.92
CA ASN A 50 4.32 -2.46 -5.63
C ASN A 50 4.38 -2.70 -7.16
N SER A 51 3.91 -3.84 -7.63
CA SER A 51 3.82 -4.17 -9.07
C SER A 51 2.45 -3.88 -9.67
N CYS A 52 1.46 -3.50 -8.87
CA CYS A 52 0.11 -3.20 -9.33
C CYS A 52 0.00 -1.74 -9.78
N GLU A 53 0.03 -1.49 -11.10
CA GLU A 53 -0.06 -0.13 -11.66
C GLU A 53 -1.40 0.54 -11.37
N GLN A 54 -2.52 -0.19 -11.44
CA GLN A 54 -3.83 0.36 -11.08
C GLN A 54 -3.88 0.84 -9.63
N LEU A 55 -3.30 0.10 -8.69
CA LEU A 55 -3.19 0.53 -7.29
C LEU A 55 -2.36 1.81 -7.16
N LYS A 56 -1.22 1.87 -7.85
CA LYS A 56 -0.34 3.05 -7.82
C LYS A 56 -1.05 4.30 -8.33
N GLU A 57 -1.83 4.19 -9.41
CA GLU A 57 -2.65 5.29 -9.92
C GLU A 57 -3.68 5.75 -8.90
N MET A 58 -4.38 4.82 -8.25
CA MET A 58 -5.33 5.12 -7.17
C MET A 58 -4.68 5.83 -5.99
N LEU A 59 -3.46 5.43 -5.59
CA LEU A 59 -2.72 6.08 -4.51
C LEU A 59 -2.26 7.49 -4.88
N LEU A 60 -1.79 7.69 -6.10
CA LEU A 60 -1.42 9.01 -6.61
C LEU A 60 -2.64 9.94 -6.66
N ASP A 61 -3.80 9.45 -7.12
CA ASP A 61 -5.04 10.23 -7.14
C ASP A 61 -5.50 10.59 -5.72
N GLN A 62 -5.57 9.61 -4.82
CA GLN A 62 -5.92 9.83 -3.41
C GLN A 62 -5.02 10.89 -2.77
N TYR A 63 -3.71 10.81 -3.01
CA TYR A 63 -2.75 11.79 -2.50
C TYR A 63 -2.94 13.19 -3.11
N ARG A 64 -3.18 13.30 -4.42
CA ARG A 64 -3.45 14.58 -5.10
C ARG A 64 -4.73 15.26 -4.58
N ARG A 65 -5.71 14.45 -4.17
CA ARG A 65 -6.95 14.92 -3.53
C ARG A 65 -6.76 15.35 -2.07
N GLY A 66 -5.53 15.32 -1.55
CA GLY A 66 -5.22 15.69 -0.17
C GLY A 66 -5.69 14.67 0.87
N LYS A 67 -6.06 13.46 0.44
CA LYS A 67 -6.55 12.40 1.31
C LYS A 67 -5.43 11.49 1.78
N ILE A 68 -5.73 10.64 2.75
CA ILE A 68 -4.71 9.83 3.44
C ILE A 68 -4.29 8.64 2.56
N VAL A 69 -2.97 8.45 2.45
CA VAL A 69 -2.34 7.22 2.00
C VAL A 69 -1.42 6.71 3.10
N ALA A 70 -1.57 5.44 3.48
CA ALA A 70 -0.83 4.85 4.57
C ALA A 70 -0.34 3.44 4.20
N ALA A 71 0.79 3.03 4.77
CA ALA A 71 1.37 1.71 4.54
C ALA A 71 2.12 1.23 5.78
N ILE A 72 2.23 -0.08 5.97
CA ILE A 72 2.89 -0.68 7.13
C ILE A 72 3.88 -1.80 6.76
N CYS A 73 4.88 -2.01 7.62
CA CYS A 73 5.90 -3.06 7.49
C CYS A 73 6.71 -2.88 6.21
N ALA A 74 6.59 -3.76 5.21
CA ALA A 74 7.32 -3.66 3.94
C ALA A 74 6.62 -2.76 2.90
N ALA A 75 5.30 -2.57 3.01
CA ALA A 75 4.51 -1.81 2.03
C ALA A 75 4.84 -0.31 1.90
N PRO A 76 5.45 0.39 2.87
CA PRO A 76 5.96 1.75 2.67
C PRO A 76 6.90 1.89 1.46
N MET A 77 7.51 0.80 0.97
CA MET A 77 8.26 0.79 -0.30
C MET A 77 7.42 1.28 -1.49
N VAL A 78 6.11 1.05 -1.49
CA VAL A 78 5.18 1.47 -2.55
C VAL A 78 5.06 2.99 -2.55
N LEU A 79 4.91 3.60 -1.38
CA LEU A 79 4.84 5.07 -1.26
C LEU A 79 6.20 5.71 -1.61
N GLY A 80 7.29 5.06 -1.23
CA GLY A 80 8.65 5.46 -1.62
C GLY A 80 8.87 5.43 -3.13
N SER A 81 8.46 4.35 -3.82
CA SER A 81 8.61 4.22 -5.28
C SER A 81 7.81 5.25 -6.07
N LEU A 82 6.67 5.72 -5.51
CA LEU A 82 5.86 6.80 -6.04
C LEU A 82 6.37 8.21 -5.69
N GLY A 83 7.44 8.31 -4.89
CA GLY A 83 7.99 9.59 -4.42
C GLY A 83 7.11 10.33 -3.42
N LEU A 84 6.07 9.69 -2.89
CA LEU A 84 5.11 10.28 -1.95
C LEU A 84 5.73 10.59 -0.58
N LEU A 85 6.88 9.99 -0.28
CA LEU A 85 7.59 10.18 0.98
C LEU A 85 8.67 11.27 0.91
N LYS A 86 8.90 11.90 -0.24
CA LYS A 86 9.96 12.92 -0.41
C LYS A 86 9.80 14.06 0.59
N GLY A 87 10.84 14.30 1.38
CA GLY A 87 10.86 15.36 2.40
C GLY A 87 9.97 15.08 3.61
N ARG A 88 9.46 13.86 3.78
CA ARG A 88 8.62 13.45 4.91
C ARG A 88 9.35 12.46 5.81
N LYS A 89 8.92 12.38 7.07
CA LYS A 89 9.33 11.32 7.99
C LYS A 89 8.52 10.06 7.73
N ALA A 90 9.17 8.90 7.65
CA ALA A 90 8.51 7.61 7.45
C ALA A 90 9.27 6.49 8.17
N THR A 91 8.60 5.37 8.44
CA THR A 91 9.20 4.16 9.01
C THR A 91 8.77 2.94 8.22
N CYS A 92 9.48 1.82 8.37
CA CYS A 92 9.18 0.55 7.73
C CYS A 92 9.70 -0.61 8.57
N TYR A 93 9.44 -1.83 8.13
CA TYR A 93 10.10 -3.01 8.70
C TYR A 93 11.62 -2.93 8.47
N PRO A 94 12.46 -3.35 9.43
CA PRO A 94 13.90 -3.34 9.29
C PRO A 94 14.39 -4.02 8.00
N GLY A 95 15.29 -3.36 7.27
CA GLY A 95 15.83 -3.83 5.99
C GLY A 95 15.11 -3.30 4.74
N PHE A 96 14.04 -2.50 4.90
CA PHE A 96 13.35 -1.82 3.79
C PHE A 96 13.64 -0.32 3.70
N GLU A 97 14.53 0.22 4.52
CA GLU A 97 14.82 1.65 4.65
C GLU A 97 15.26 2.26 3.32
N LEU A 98 16.11 1.53 2.58
CA LEU A 98 16.58 1.95 1.25
C LEU A 98 15.45 2.09 0.21
N LYS A 99 14.26 1.52 0.48
CA LYS A 99 13.08 1.64 -0.37
C LYS A 99 12.23 2.87 -0.04
N LEU A 100 12.47 3.55 1.08
CA LEU A 100 11.78 4.80 1.44
C LEU A 100 12.42 6.00 0.73
N ILE A 101 12.40 5.97 -0.61
CA ILE A 101 13.11 6.91 -1.46
C ILE A 101 12.71 8.36 -1.13
N GLY A 102 13.70 9.17 -0.74
CA GLY A 102 13.53 10.58 -0.41
C GLY A 102 12.91 10.88 0.96
N ALA A 103 12.60 9.84 1.74
CA ALA A 103 12.11 10.02 3.11
C ALA A 103 13.25 10.30 4.09
N THR A 104 12.94 11.00 5.17
CA THR A 104 13.71 10.91 6.41
C THR A 104 13.24 9.66 7.14
N VAL A 105 14.03 8.59 7.09
CA VAL A 105 13.69 7.33 7.77
C VAL A 105 13.73 7.54 9.29
N THR A 106 12.75 6.97 9.99
CA THR A 106 12.55 7.05 11.43
C THR A 106 12.19 5.68 11.99
N GLY A 107 12.48 5.45 13.27
CA GLY A 107 12.40 4.13 13.90
C GLY A 107 13.77 3.43 13.85
N GLU A 108 14.18 2.85 14.98
CA GLU A 108 15.39 2.03 15.07
C GLU A 108 15.10 0.63 14.52
N ALA A 109 16.13 0.00 13.95
CA ALA A 109 16.09 -1.39 13.50
C ALA A 109 16.28 -2.35 14.68
#